data_AF-A0A3A0E119-F1
#
_entry.id   AF-A0A3A0E119-F1
#
_cell.length_a   1.000
_cell.length_b   1.000
_cell.length_c   1.000
_cell.angle_alpha   90.00
_cell.angle_beta   90.00
_cell.angle_gamma   90.00
#
_symmetry.space_group_name_H-M   'P 1'
#
loop_
_entity.id
_entity.type
_entity.pdbx_description
1 polymer ?
#
loop_
_entity_poly.entity_id
_entity_poly.type
_entity_poly.pdbx_seq_one_letter_code
_entity_poly.pdbx_strand_id
1 'polypeptide(L)' 'MPRSEADRAFVRRVLNEFLERELGEEMARVCRLPHKERFEYIDDMIDYAESKGAKFDRPATGVTI' A
#
# COMPACT_ATOMS: atom_id res chain seq x y z
N MET A 1 -5.78 12.80 18.97
CA MET A 1 -5.63 13.68 17.80
C MET A 1 -4.38 14.54 18.00
N PRO A 2 -3.50 14.68 16.99
CA PRO A 2 -2.27 15.48 17.10
C PRO A 2 -2.61 16.92 17.47
N ARG A 3 -1.93 17.46 18.47
CA ARG A 3 -2.29 18.70 19.16
C ARG A 3 -1.56 19.93 18.60
N SER A 4 -0.52 19.72 17.80
CA SER A 4 0.30 20.77 17.17
C SER A 4 0.70 20.40 15.73
N GLU A 5 1.27 21.34 14.98
CA GLU A 5 1.88 21.03 13.67
C GLU A 5 3.10 20.11 13.79
N ALA A 6 3.89 20.26 14.86
CA ALA A 6 5.01 19.36 15.14
C ALA A 6 4.52 17.92 15.36
N ASP A 7 3.39 17.73 16.06
CA ASP A 7 2.79 16.40 16.25
C ASP A 7 2.32 15.81 14.92
N ARG A 8 1.74 16.63 14.03
CA ARG A 8 1.32 16.19 12.69
C ARG A 8 2.52 15.78 11.84
N ALA A 9 3.61 16.54 11.89
CA ALA A 9 4.84 16.22 11.19
C ALA A 9 5.47 14.92 11.72
N PHE A 10 5.50 14.74 13.05
CA PHE A 10 5.98 13.51 13.68
C PHE A 10 5.17 12.29 13.26
N VAL A 11 3.84 12.36 13.36
CA VAL A 11 2.95 11.26 12.95
C VAL A 11 3.13 10.93 11.47
N ARG A 12 3.23 11.95 10.60
CA ARG A 12 3.46 11.75 9.16
C ARG A 12 4.79 11.05 8.89
N ARG A 13 5.86 11.44 9.61
CA ARG A 13 7.17 10.78 9.49
C ARG A 13 7.10 9.31 9.91
N VAL A 14 6.55 9.02 11.09
CA VAL A 14 6.43 7.65 11.60
C VAL A 14 5.62 6.77 10.66
N LEU A 15 4.52 7.30 10.10
CA LEU A 15 3.72 6.57 9.10
C LEU A 15 4.50 6.31 7.81
N ASN A 16 5.27 7.29 7.32
CA ASN A 16 6.10 7.10 6.12
C ASN A 16 7.16 6.02 6.34
N GLU A 17 7.89 6.10 7.46
CA GLU A 17 8.93 5.12 7.80
C GLU A 17 8.33 3.71 7.95
N PHE A 18 7.17 3.60 8.56
CA PHE A 18 6.45 2.33 8.68
C PHE A 18 6.05 1.77 7.30
N LEU A 19 5.41 2.58 6.46
CA LEU A 19 4.95 2.13 5.14
C LEU A 19 6.12 1.70 4.25
N GLU A 20 7.21 2.44 4.25
CA GLU A 20 8.40 2.11 3.45
C GLU A 20 9.08 0.83 3.95
N ARG A 21 9.14 0.61 5.26
CA ARG A 21 9.71 -0.61 5.83
C ARG A 21 8.87 -1.85 5.54
N GLU A 22 7.56 -1.78 5.72
CA GLU A 22 6.68 -2.94 5.61
C GLU A 22 6.27 -3.27 4.18
N LEU A 23 6.09 -2.24 3.33
CA LEU A 23 5.54 -2.40 1.99
C LEU A 23 6.57 -2.16 0.87
N GLY A 24 7.73 -1.60 1.20
CA GLY A 24 8.68 -1.07 0.23
C GLY A 24 8.27 0.29 -0.34
N GLU A 25 9.21 0.93 -1.05
CA GLU A 25 9.09 2.32 -1.50
C GLU A 25 7.90 2.55 -2.46
N GLU A 26 7.66 1.60 -3.38
CA GLU A 26 6.61 1.73 -4.39
C GLU A 26 5.22 1.71 -3.75
N MET A 27 4.96 0.77 -2.85
CA MET A 27 3.67 0.67 -2.19
C MET A 27 3.45 1.78 -1.16
N ALA A 28 4.51 2.23 -0.49
CA ALA A 28 4.44 3.43 0.33
C ALA A 28 4.06 4.68 -0.48
N ARG A 29 4.57 4.83 -1.71
CA ARG A 29 4.17 5.91 -2.64
C ARG A 29 2.68 5.83 -2.97
N VAL A 30 2.18 4.64 -3.27
CA VAL A 30 0.77 4.41 -3.65
C VAL A 30 -0.18 4.70 -2.49
N CYS A 31 0.21 4.36 -1.25
CA CYS A 31 -0.55 4.73 -0.04
C CYS A 31 -0.69 6.25 0.18
N ARG A 32 0.10 7.08 -0.52
CA ARG A 32 0.05 8.54 -0.47
C ARG A 32 -0.77 9.16 -1.60
N LEU A 33 -1.16 8.38 -2.61
CA LEU A 33 -2.00 8.85 -3.70
C LEU A 33 -3.41 9.19 -3.21
N PRO A 34 -4.09 10.14 -3.88
CA PRO A 34 -5.54 10.34 -3.73
C PRO A 34 -6.28 9.02 -3.87
N HIS A 35 -7.43 8.92 -3.18
CA HIS A 35 -8.18 7.67 -3.11
C HIS A 35 -8.45 7.08 -4.51
N LYS A 36 -8.95 7.88 -5.46
CA LYS A 36 -9.23 7.43 -6.83
C LYS A 36 -7.99 6.83 -7.52
N GLU A 37 -6.89 7.56 -7.52
CA GLU A 37 -5.63 7.15 -8.16
C GLU A 37 -5.03 5.91 -7.51
N ARG A 38 -5.23 5.73 -6.21
CA ARG A 38 -4.80 4.52 -5.49
C ARG A 38 -5.53 3.28 -6.01
N PHE A 39 -6.85 3.37 -6.18
CA PHE A 39 -7.63 2.25 -6.69
C PHE A 39 -7.30 1.96 -8.14
N GLU A 40 -7.16 3.00 -8.98
CA GLU A 40 -6.71 2.82 -10.37
C GLU A 40 -5.37 2.08 -10.46
N TYR A 41 -4.39 2.47 -9.63
CA TYR A 41 -3.10 1.77 -9.60
C TYR A 41 -3.21 0.32 -9.09
N ILE A 42 -4.05 0.05 -8.08
CA ILE A 42 -4.26 -1.31 -7.57
C ILE A 42 -4.96 -2.18 -8.62
N ASP A 43 -5.95 -1.63 -9.33
CA ASP A 43 -6.66 -2.32 -10.40
C ASP A 43 -5.68 -2.67 -11.53
N ASP A 44 -4.83 -1.74 -11.96
CA ASP A 44 -3.78 -2.00 -12.95
C ASP A 44 -2.81 -3.11 -12.51
N MET A 45 -2.45 -3.16 -11.22
CA MET A 45 -1.61 -4.24 -10.67
C MET A 45 -2.31 -5.60 -10.72
N ILE A 46 -3.61 -5.63 -10.40
CA ILE A 46 -4.42 -6.85 -10.42
C ILE A 46 -4.54 -7.34 -11.86
N ASP A 47 -4.95 -6.47 -12.79
CA ASP A 47 -5.07 -6.78 -14.22
C ASP A 47 -3.75 -7.33 -14.78
N TYR A 48 -2.63 -6.68 -14.42
CA TYR A 48 -1.32 -7.16 -14.80
C TYR A 48 -1.02 -8.55 -14.21
N ALA A 49 -1.29 -8.78 -12.92
CA ALA A 49 -1.07 -10.07 -12.28
C ALA A 49 -1.93 -11.19 -12.90
N GLU A 50 -3.20 -10.91 -13.20
CA GLU A 50 -4.10 -11.83 -13.90
C GLU A 50 -3.58 -12.14 -15.31
N SER A 51 -3.08 -11.14 -16.04
CA SER A 51 -2.44 -11.34 -17.35
C SER A 51 -1.23 -12.27 -17.29
N LYS A 52 -0.58 -12.39 -16.12
CA LYS A 52 0.53 -13.31 -15.85
C LYS A 52 0.07 -14.67 -15.28
N GLY A 53 -1.23 -14.90 -15.18
CA GLY A 53 -1.82 -16.15 -14.69
C GLY A 53 -1.90 -16.26 -13.17
N ALA A 54 -1.79 -15.13 -12.45
CA ALA A 54 -2.11 -15.12 -11.02
C ALA A 54 -3.57 -15.55 -10.80
N LYS A 55 -3.82 -16.31 -9.74
CA LYS A 55 -5.16 -16.75 -9.34
C LYS A 55 -5.42 -16.27 -7.93
N PHE A 56 -6.47 -15.47 -7.76
CA PHE A 56 -6.87 -14.89 -6.48
C PHE A 56 -7.99 -15.69 -5.78
N ASP A 57 -8.41 -16.80 -6.36
CA ASP A 57 -9.43 -17.72 -5.84
C ASP A 57 -8.94 -18.60 -4.68
N ARG A 58 -7.63 -18.58 -4.41
CA ARG A 58 -6.97 -19.37 -3.37
C ARG A 58 -5.81 -18.59 -2.76
N PRO A 59 -5.46 -18.86 -1.49
CA PRO A 59 -4.29 -18.23 -0.87
C PRO A 59 -3.01 -18.54 -1.65
N ALA A 60 -2.05 -17.61 -1.57
CA ALA A 60 -0.72 -17.81 -2.10
C ALA A 60 -0.09 -19.10 -1.52
N THR A 61 0.74 -19.77 -2.32
CA THR A 61 1.43 -21.00 -1.91
C THR A 61 2.19 -20.77 -0.60
N GLY A 62 1.88 -21.55 0.43
CA GLY A 62 2.51 -21.45 1.76
C GLY A 62 1.73 -20.61 2.78
N VAL A 63 0.68 -19.92 2.37
CA VAL A 63 -0.25 -19.24 3.28
C VAL A 63 -1.37 -20.22 3.69
N THR A 64 -1.52 -20.44 4.99
CA THR A 64 -2.66 -21.19 5.58
C THR A 64 -3.58 -20.19 6.28
N ILE A 65 -4.90 -20.35 6.09
CA ILE A 65 -5.96 -19.50 6.67
C ILE A 65 -6.61 -20.26 7.82
#